data_AF-A0A661FPJ5-F1
#
_entry.id   AF-A0A661FPJ5-F1
#
_cell.length_a   1.000
_cell.length_b   1.000
_cell.length_c   1.000
_cell.angle_alpha   90.00
_cell.angle_beta   90.00
_cell.angle_gamma   90.00
#
_symmetry.space_group_name_H-M   'P 1'
#
loop_
_entity.id
_entity.type
_entity.pdbx_description
1 polymer ?
#
loop_
_entity_poly.entity_id
_entity_poly.type
_entity_poly.pdbx_seq_one_letter_code
_entity_poly.pdbx_strand_id
1 'polypeptide(L)'
;MKRQTRKKALLITILWFSSWIPDSNLVADEVAPNLVLVTLDGVRWQEVFAGVDMSLIEDERYTNAPEHLKEFYWREEREDRRKLLFPFLWSVIASQGTLVGDRTRNSFMNVSNGWWFSYPGYNEILTGKADPAIDSNDKNWNQNVTFLEALNGLPEFKDRVLAFGSWDVFPYIINTQRSG
;
A
#
# COMPACT_ATOMS: atom_id res chain seq x y z
N MET A 1 -71.90 62.98 9.17
CA MET A 1 -71.23 62.25 10.28
C MET A 1 -70.06 61.45 9.69
N LYS A 2 -68.82 61.84 9.98
CA LYS A 2 -67.59 61.34 9.32
C LYS A 2 -67.31 59.87 9.71
N ARG A 3 -67.19 58.98 8.72
CA ARG A 3 -66.69 57.60 8.90
C ARG A 3 -65.16 57.64 9.05
N GLN A 4 -64.67 57.30 10.24
CA GLN A 4 -63.24 57.09 10.52
C GLN A 4 -62.93 55.59 10.32
N THR A 5 -62.38 55.23 9.16
CA THR A 5 -61.80 53.90 8.93
C THR A 5 -60.32 53.94 9.29
N ARG A 6 -59.94 53.29 10.39
CA ARG A 6 -58.54 53.11 10.80
C ARG A 6 -57.85 52.20 9.78
N LYS A 7 -56.90 52.75 9.01
CA LYS A 7 -55.98 51.94 8.19
C LYS A 7 -54.99 51.25 9.13
N LYS A 8 -54.99 49.91 9.16
CA LYS A 8 -53.93 49.13 9.82
C LYS A 8 -52.71 49.12 8.90
N ALA A 9 -51.61 49.72 9.34
CA ALA A 9 -50.33 49.61 8.63
C ALA A 9 -49.74 48.23 8.92
N LEU A 10 -49.49 47.46 7.86
CA LEU A 10 -48.78 46.18 7.92
C LEU A 10 -47.28 46.49 7.81
N LEU A 11 -46.54 46.35 8.91
CA LEU A 11 -45.07 46.40 8.87
C LEU A 11 -44.58 45.09 8.23
N ILE A 12 -43.97 45.19 7.04
CA ILE A 12 -43.26 44.07 6.41
C ILE A 12 -41.79 44.20 6.81
N THR A 13 -41.36 43.37 7.75
CA THR A 13 -39.95 43.26 8.13
C THR A 13 -39.25 42.36 7.12
N ILE A 14 -38.48 42.94 6.19
CA ILE A 14 -37.63 42.18 5.26
C ILE A 14 -36.35 41.80 6.01
N LEU A 15 -36.25 40.55 6.44
CA LEU A 15 -35.02 39.97 6.97
C LEU A 15 -34.07 39.65 5.82
N TRP A 16 -33.03 40.45 5.66
CA TRP A 16 -31.89 40.14 4.79
C TRP A 16 -31.05 39.06 5.47
N PHE A 17 -31.22 37.80 5.06
CA PHE A 17 -30.25 36.75 5.35
C PHE A 17 -29.06 36.95 4.41
N SER A 18 -28.01 37.64 4.88
CA SER A 18 -26.71 37.55 4.23
C SER A 18 -26.18 36.13 4.45
N SER A 19 -26.29 35.29 3.44
CA SER A 19 -25.56 34.03 3.36
C SER A 19 -24.07 34.36 3.41
N TRP A 20 -23.45 34.19 4.59
CA TRP A 20 -22.03 33.89 4.67
C TRP A 20 -21.81 32.60 3.88
N ILE A 21 -21.40 32.75 2.63
CA ILE A 21 -20.74 31.69 1.90
C ILE A 21 -19.34 31.69 2.50
N PRO A 22 -18.94 30.71 3.33
CA PRO A 22 -17.53 30.59 3.67
C PRO A 22 -16.79 30.44 2.33
N ASP A 23 -15.81 31.32 2.10
CA ASP A 23 -14.86 31.14 1.01
C ASP A 23 -14.40 29.69 1.07
N SER A 24 -14.76 28.91 0.05
CA SER A 24 -14.17 27.60 -0.14
C SER A 24 -12.69 27.88 -0.36
N ASN A 25 -11.90 27.72 0.70
CA ASN A 25 -10.45 27.67 0.59
C ASN A 25 -10.16 26.66 -0.50
N LEU A 26 -9.74 27.18 -1.65
CA LEU A 26 -9.11 26.43 -2.71
C LEU A 26 -8.02 25.62 -2.01
N VAL A 27 -8.25 24.31 -1.89
CA VAL A 27 -7.18 23.39 -1.55
C VAL A 27 -6.14 23.66 -2.63
N ALA A 28 -5.03 24.27 -2.22
CA ALA A 28 -3.89 24.51 -3.09
C ALA A 28 -3.58 23.22 -3.85
N ASP A 29 -3.10 23.34 -5.09
CA ASP A 29 -2.50 22.23 -5.85
C ASP A 29 -1.41 21.56 -4.98
N GLU A 30 -1.80 20.62 -4.12
CA GLU A 30 -0.86 19.67 -3.55
C GLU A 30 -0.36 18.89 -4.74
N VAL A 31 0.93 19.07 -5.05
CA VAL A 31 1.65 18.24 -6.01
C VAL A 31 1.30 16.80 -5.68
N ALA A 32 0.62 16.12 -6.60
CA ALA A 32 0.18 14.76 -6.38
C ALA A 32 1.40 13.93 -5.92
N PRO A 33 1.32 13.21 -4.79
CA PRO A 33 2.47 12.52 -4.24
C PRO A 33 2.93 11.43 -5.20
N ASN A 34 4.24 11.23 -5.28
CA ASN A 34 4.80 10.10 -6.03
C ASN A 34 4.44 8.78 -5.34
N LEU A 35 4.12 7.76 -6.14
CA LEU A 35 3.93 6.40 -5.65
C LEU A 35 5.20 5.58 -5.85
N VAL A 36 5.69 4.95 -4.78
CA VAL A 36 6.78 3.99 -4.83
C VAL A 36 6.29 2.67 -4.22
N LEU A 37 6.22 1.62 -5.04
CA LEU A 37 5.90 0.26 -4.59
C LEU A 37 7.19 -0.55 -4.49
N VAL A 38 7.53 -0.99 -3.28
CA VAL A 38 8.66 -1.89 -3.02
C VAL A 38 8.13 -3.25 -2.62
N THR A 39 8.60 -4.29 -3.29
CA THR A 39 8.29 -5.70 -2.94
C THR A 39 9.59 -6.41 -2.59
N LEU A 40 9.52 -7.31 -1.61
CA LEU A 40 10.62 -8.19 -1.22
C LEU A 40 10.17 -9.62 -1.47
N ASP A 41 11.02 -10.41 -2.13
CA ASP A 41 10.74 -11.83 -2.37
C ASP A 41 11.28 -12.69 -1.22
N GLY A 42 10.58 -13.78 -0.91
CA GLY A 42 11.01 -14.78 0.08
C GLY A 42 11.02 -14.32 1.54
N VAL A 43 10.51 -13.13 1.86
CA VAL A 43 10.48 -12.61 3.24
C VAL A 43 9.22 -13.09 3.96
N ARG A 44 9.38 -13.77 5.10
CA ARG A 44 8.23 -14.21 5.89
C ARG A 44 7.79 -13.13 6.87
N TRP A 45 6.48 -13.09 7.12
CA TRP A 45 5.90 -12.14 8.06
C TRP A 45 6.41 -12.36 9.49
N GLN A 46 6.78 -13.58 9.86
CA GLN A 46 7.34 -13.90 11.17
C GLN A 46 8.59 -13.06 11.45
N GLU A 47 9.56 -13.01 10.53
CA GLU A 47 10.77 -12.21 10.74
C GLU A 47 10.48 -10.71 10.74
N VAL A 48 9.56 -10.28 9.87
CA VAL A 48 9.14 -8.88 9.83
C VAL A 48 8.60 -8.45 11.19
N PHE A 49 7.72 -9.25 11.82
CA PHE A 49 7.02 -8.86 13.04
C PHE A 49 7.67 -9.34 14.36
N ALA A 50 8.54 -10.34 14.31
CA ALA A 50 9.16 -10.95 15.49
C ALA A 50 10.69 -10.91 15.51
N GLY A 51 11.34 -10.52 14.40
CA GLY A 51 12.79 -10.61 14.24
C GLY A 51 13.24 -12.04 13.98
N VAL A 52 14.54 -12.31 14.16
CA VAL A 52 15.10 -13.63 13.91
C VAL A 52 14.46 -14.73 14.78
N ASP A 53 14.29 -15.91 14.20
CA ASP A 53 13.72 -17.09 14.85
C ASP A 53 14.85 -18.06 15.27
N MET A 54 14.92 -18.38 16.56
CA MET A 54 15.96 -19.27 17.11
C MET A 54 15.93 -20.65 16.45
N SER A 55 14.73 -21.17 16.17
CA SER A 55 14.59 -22.51 15.58
C SER A 55 15.22 -22.63 14.20
N LEU A 56 15.45 -21.51 13.51
CA LEU A 56 16.09 -21.48 12.20
C LEU A 56 17.55 -21.10 12.28
N ILE A 57 17.90 -20.26 13.27
CA ILE A 57 19.30 -19.98 13.58
C ILE A 57 20.00 -21.29 13.95
N GLU A 58 19.38 -22.11 14.80
CA GLU A 58 19.99 -23.34 15.32
C GLU A 58 19.87 -24.55 14.37
N ASP A 59 19.16 -24.38 13.25
CA ASP A 59 18.98 -25.45 12.26
C ASP A 59 20.04 -25.35 11.16
N GLU A 60 20.95 -26.33 11.14
CA GLU A 60 22.05 -26.43 10.19
C GLU A 60 21.59 -26.52 8.71
N ARG A 61 20.32 -26.85 8.45
CA ARG A 61 19.75 -26.83 7.09
C ARG A 61 19.59 -25.41 6.54
N TYR A 62 19.43 -24.42 7.42
CA TYR A 62 19.15 -23.04 7.05
C TYR A 62 20.28 -22.07 7.41
N THR A 63 21.12 -22.42 8.39
CA THR A 63 22.13 -21.52 8.93
C THR A 63 23.50 -22.20 9.03
N ASN A 64 24.50 -21.62 8.36
CA ASN A 64 25.89 -22.09 8.43
C ASN A 64 26.73 -21.39 9.53
N ALA A 65 26.19 -20.33 10.15
CA ALA A 65 26.89 -19.51 11.14
C ALA A 65 25.94 -19.06 12.29
N PRO A 66 25.43 -20.01 13.10
CA PRO A 66 24.44 -19.72 14.13
C PRO A 66 24.93 -18.69 15.15
N GLU A 67 26.18 -18.83 15.61
CA GLU A 67 26.75 -17.94 16.63
C GLU A 67 26.82 -16.48 16.18
N HIS A 68 27.14 -16.24 14.91
CA HIS A 68 27.13 -14.88 14.35
C HIS A 68 25.71 -14.31 14.32
N LEU A 69 24.71 -15.08 13.88
CA LEU A 69 23.32 -14.59 13.87
C LEU A 69 22.81 -14.28 15.29
N LYS A 70 23.17 -15.10 16.28
CA LYS A 70 22.83 -14.85 17.69
C LYS A 70 23.46 -13.55 18.19
N GLU A 71 24.75 -13.35 17.94
CA GLU A 71 25.47 -12.14 18.35
C GLU A 71 24.81 -10.87 17.80
N PHE A 72 24.58 -10.82 16.49
CA PHE A 72 24.09 -9.62 15.81
C PHE A 72 22.58 -9.37 16.01
N TYR A 73 21.76 -10.41 16.04
CA TYR A 73 20.30 -10.25 15.90
C TYR A 73 19.47 -10.83 17.05
N TRP A 74 20.00 -11.75 17.86
CA TRP A 74 19.21 -12.35 18.94
C TRP A 74 19.15 -11.47 20.18
N ARG A 75 17.95 -11.26 20.70
CA ARG A 75 17.64 -10.60 21.99
C ARG A 75 16.44 -11.32 22.59
N GLU A 76 16.28 -11.33 23.91
CA GLU A 76 15.11 -11.98 24.55
C GLU A 76 13.79 -11.31 24.16
N GLU A 77 13.79 -9.97 24.07
CA GLU A 77 12.62 -9.19 23.69
C GLU A 77 12.42 -9.17 22.18
N ARG A 78 11.19 -9.48 21.74
CA ARG A 78 10.79 -9.53 20.33
C ARG A 78 10.97 -8.18 19.64
N GLU A 79 10.62 -7.11 20.34
CA GLU A 79 10.68 -5.74 19.87
C GLU A 79 12.10 -5.31 19.52
N ASP A 80 13.10 -5.84 20.22
CA ASP A 80 14.51 -5.56 19.98
C ASP A 80 15.04 -6.39 18.80
N ARG A 81 14.69 -7.69 18.73
CA ARG A 81 15.07 -8.55 17.60
C ARG A 81 14.59 -8.00 16.27
N ARG A 82 13.31 -7.60 16.17
CA ARG A 82 12.74 -7.09 14.92
C ARG A 82 13.37 -5.76 14.49
N LYS A 83 13.73 -4.89 15.44
CA LYS A 83 14.46 -3.64 15.16
C LYS A 83 15.88 -3.90 14.68
N LEU A 84 16.58 -4.90 15.21
CA LEU A 84 17.91 -5.27 14.72
C LEU A 84 17.84 -5.85 13.30
N LEU A 85 16.84 -6.68 13.02
CA LEU A 85 16.69 -7.32 11.70
C LEU A 85 16.20 -6.36 10.62
N PHE A 86 15.22 -5.49 10.94
CA PHE A 86 14.64 -4.52 10.01
C PHE A 86 14.63 -3.09 10.60
N PRO A 87 15.79 -2.45 10.76
CA PRO A 87 15.92 -1.19 11.50
C PRO A 87 15.13 -0.04 10.87
N PHE A 88 15.16 0.10 9.55
CA PHE A 88 14.41 1.15 8.86
C PHE A 88 12.89 0.96 8.98
N LEU A 89 12.41 -0.27 8.79
CA LEU A 89 10.98 -0.58 8.89
C LEU A 89 10.46 -0.25 10.30
N TRP A 90 11.16 -0.69 11.34
CA TRP A 90 10.70 -0.52 12.72
C TRP A 90 10.99 0.84 13.35
N SER A 91 11.95 1.60 12.82
CA SER A 91 12.27 2.94 13.34
C SER A 91 11.57 4.06 12.57
N VAL A 92 11.34 3.89 11.26
CA VAL A 92 10.77 4.92 10.37
C VAL A 92 9.35 4.57 9.97
N ILE A 93 9.14 3.42 9.30
CA ILE A 93 7.82 3.09 8.74
C ILE A 93 6.80 2.82 9.85
N ALA A 94 7.20 2.13 10.92
CA ALA A 94 6.31 1.86 12.05
C ALA A 94 5.87 3.12 12.81
N SER A 95 6.68 4.19 12.78
CA SER A 95 6.41 5.45 13.51
C SER A 95 5.74 6.52 12.64
N GLN A 96 5.96 6.50 11.33
CA GLN A 96 5.47 7.49 10.37
C GLN A 96 4.46 6.93 9.38
N GLY A 97 4.11 5.66 9.50
CA GLY A 97 3.23 4.95 8.58
C GLY A 97 2.37 3.90 9.28
N THR A 98 1.91 2.93 8.51
CA THR A 98 1.04 1.85 9.00
C THR A 98 1.64 0.50 8.65
N LEU A 99 1.57 -0.44 9.60
CA LEU A 99 1.95 -1.83 9.40
C LEU A 99 0.70 -2.71 9.51
N VAL A 100 0.52 -3.62 8.55
CA VAL A 100 -0.58 -4.58 8.49
C VAL A 100 0.01 -5.97 8.28
N GLY A 101 -0.58 -7.00 8.91
CA GLY A 101 -0.15 -8.40 8.75
C GLY A 101 0.48 -9.04 9.98
N ASP A 102 0.51 -8.36 11.13
CA ASP A 102 0.93 -8.96 12.41
C ASP A 102 -0.15 -9.93 12.91
N ARG A 103 0.00 -11.21 12.58
CA ARG A 103 -0.97 -12.25 12.93
C ARG A 103 -1.04 -12.49 14.45
N THR A 104 0.00 -12.15 15.21
CA THR A 104 -0.02 -12.23 16.68
C THR A 104 -0.99 -11.22 17.31
N ARG A 105 -1.36 -10.19 16.53
CA ARG A 105 -2.32 -9.15 16.89
C ARG A 105 -3.64 -9.26 16.13
N ASN A 106 -3.93 -10.43 15.54
CA ASN A 106 -5.09 -10.67 14.67
C ASN A 106 -5.18 -9.69 13.47
N SER A 107 -4.03 -9.18 12.99
CA SER A 107 -3.96 -8.39 11.76
C SER A 107 -3.58 -9.31 10.60
N PHE A 108 -4.49 -9.52 9.65
CA PHE A 108 -4.29 -10.44 8.53
C PHE A 108 -4.14 -9.67 7.22
N MET A 109 -3.09 -10.02 6.47
CA MET A 109 -2.91 -9.64 5.07
C MET A 109 -2.67 -10.94 4.31
N ASN A 110 -3.64 -11.37 3.52
CA ASN A 110 -3.58 -12.63 2.78
C ASN A 110 -3.75 -12.34 1.29
N VAL A 111 -3.07 -13.13 0.47
CA VAL A 111 -3.39 -13.25 -0.94
C VAL A 111 -4.62 -14.15 -1.11
N SER A 112 -5.38 -13.89 -2.17
CA SER A 112 -6.58 -14.63 -2.56
C SER A 112 -6.28 -15.69 -3.62
N ASN A 113 -5.14 -15.62 -4.31
CA ASN A 113 -4.73 -16.67 -5.24
C ASN A 113 -4.48 -18.00 -4.50
N GLY A 114 -4.77 -19.13 -5.17
CA GLY A 114 -4.61 -20.47 -4.60
C GLY A 114 -3.23 -21.10 -4.82
N TRP A 115 -2.32 -20.38 -5.47
CA TRP A 115 -1.02 -20.91 -5.93
C TRP A 115 0.11 -20.64 -4.94
N TRP A 116 0.12 -19.47 -4.29
CA TRP A 116 1.05 -19.08 -3.24
C TRP A 116 2.54 -19.11 -3.63
N PHE A 117 2.85 -18.70 -4.86
CA PHE A 117 4.22 -18.45 -5.32
C PHE A 117 4.30 -17.18 -6.20
N SER A 118 5.52 -16.87 -6.66
CA SER A 118 5.93 -15.58 -7.21
C SER A 118 4.99 -14.96 -8.25
N TYR A 119 4.90 -15.48 -9.49
CA TYR A 119 4.11 -14.83 -10.55
C TYR A 119 2.63 -14.63 -10.14
N PRO A 120 1.86 -15.64 -9.71
CA PRO A 120 0.48 -15.41 -9.25
C PRO A 120 0.36 -14.33 -8.17
N GLY A 121 1.30 -14.29 -7.22
CA GLY A 121 1.37 -13.28 -6.18
C GLY A 121 1.61 -11.87 -6.72
N TYR A 122 2.59 -11.69 -7.62
CA TYR A 122 2.85 -10.41 -8.27
C TYR A 122 1.69 -9.94 -9.15
N ASN A 123 1.04 -10.86 -9.87
CA ASN A 123 -0.17 -10.53 -10.61
C ASN A 123 -1.24 -9.97 -9.66
N GLU A 124 -1.50 -10.63 -8.54
CA GLU A 124 -2.51 -10.17 -7.59
C GLU A 124 -2.16 -8.81 -7.00
N ILE A 125 -0.90 -8.58 -6.61
CA ILE A 125 -0.42 -7.26 -6.13
C ILE A 125 -0.65 -6.17 -7.17
N LEU A 126 -0.34 -6.44 -8.44
CA LEU A 126 -0.31 -5.42 -9.49
C LEU A 126 -1.65 -5.23 -10.20
N THR A 127 -2.59 -6.16 -10.07
CA THR A 127 -3.89 -6.10 -10.75
C THR A 127 -5.06 -6.00 -9.77
N GLY A 128 -4.82 -6.23 -8.47
CA GLY A 128 -5.84 -6.25 -7.42
C GLY A 128 -6.74 -7.48 -7.43
N LYS A 129 -6.44 -8.50 -8.24
CA LYS A 129 -7.24 -9.73 -8.34
C LYS A 129 -6.37 -10.97 -8.57
N ALA A 130 -6.76 -12.09 -7.98
CA ALA A 130 -6.22 -13.38 -8.33
C ALA A 130 -6.68 -13.81 -9.74
N ASP A 131 -5.81 -14.51 -10.45
CA ASP A 131 -6.14 -15.16 -11.72
C ASP A 131 -5.70 -16.63 -11.67
N PRO A 132 -6.64 -17.59 -11.60
CA PRO A 132 -6.31 -19.00 -11.60
C PRO A 132 -5.53 -19.47 -12.83
N ALA A 133 -5.61 -18.76 -13.95
CA ALA A 133 -4.87 -19.10 -15.17
C ALA A 133 -3.39 -18.71 -15.13
N ILE A 134 -2.98 -17.91 -14.13
CA ILE A 134 -1.56 -17.62 -13.88
C ILE A 134 -1.10 -18.61 -12.81
N ASP A 135 -0.73 -19.80 -13.27
CA ASP A 135 -0.44 -20.98 -12.45
C ASP A 135 1.00 -21.47 -12.60
N SER A 136 1.89 -20.63 -13.14
CA SER A 136 3.31 -20.94 -13.34
C SER A 136 4.18 -19.68 -13.24
N ASN A 137 5.48 -19.91 -13.03
CA ASN A 137 6.51 -18.88 -13.13
C ASN A 137 7.11 -18.79 -14.54
N ASP A 138 6.45 -19.41 -15.53
CA ASP A 138 6.90 -19.38 -16.91
C ASP A 138 6.78 -17.98 -17.49
N LYS A 139 7.56 -17.74 -18.55
CA LYS A 139 7.63 -16.47 -19.28
C LYS A 139 6.44 -16.29 -20.22
N ASN A 140 5.25 -16.35 -19.64
CA ASN A 140 3.96 -16.15 -20.32
C ASN A 140 3.49 -14.72 -20.08
N TRP A 141 3.10 -14.02 -21.14
CA TRP A 141 2.62 -12.63 -21.02
C TRP A 141 1.35 -12.53 -20.19
N ASN A 142 1.36 -11.65 -19.17
CA ASN A 142 0.21 -11.44 -18.31
C ASN A 142 -0.96 -10.85 -19.13
N GLN A 143 -2.08 -11.57 -19.16
CA GLN A 143 -3.28 -11.12 -19.85
C GLN A 143 -4.05 -10.06 -19.05
N ASN A 144 -3.79 -9.95 -17.74
CA ASN A 144 -4.36 -8.90 -16.91
C ASN A 144 -3.59 -7.58 -17.10
N VAL A 145 -4.35 -6.49 -17.13
CA VAL A 145 -3.80 -5.12 -17.12
C VAL A 145 -3.40 -4.79 -15.69
N THR A 146 -2.12 -4.47 -15.50
CA THR A 146 -1.62 -4.03 -14.20
C THR A 146 -1.96 -2.55 -13.97
N PHE A 147 -1.97 -2.10 -12.72
CA PHE A 147 -2.14 -0.67 -12.43
C PHE A 147 -0.98 0.15 -13.00
N LEU A 148 0.23 -0.41 -13.11
CA LEU A 148 1.39 0.24 -13.73
C LEU A 148 1.15 0.50 -15.22
N GLU A 149 0.65 -0.51 -15.94
CA GLU A 149 0.26 -0.39 -17.34
C GLU A 149 -0.87 0.63 -17.52
N ALA A 150 -1.91 0.53 -16.70
CA ALA A 150 -3.04 1.47 -16.74
C ALA A 150 -2.59 2.91 -16.53
N LEU A 151 -1.70 3.15 -15.55
CA LEU A 151 -1.11 4.47 -15.32
C LEU A 151 -0.29 4.94 -16.52
N ASN A 152 0.57 4.10 -17.11
CA ASN A 152 1.38 4.53 -18.25
C ASN A 152 0.56 4.84 -19.52
N GLY A 153 -0.70 4.36 -19.57
CA GLY A 153 -1.67 4.70 -20.61
C GLY A 153 -2.36 6.06 -20.41
N LEU A 154 -2.31 6.66 -19.23
CA LEU A 154 -2.90 7.96 -18.94
C LEU A 154 -1.98 9.10 -19.41
N PRO A 155 -2.49 10.13 -20.11
CA PRO A 155 -1.66 11.25 -20.60
C PRO A 155 -0.82 11.92 -19.52
N GLU A 156 -1.32 12.00 -18.29
CA GLU A 156 -0.66 12.65 -17.15
C GLU A 156 0.54 11.86 -16.60
N PHE A 157 0.56 10.54 -16.83
CA PHE A 157 1.56 9.60 -16.31
C PHE A 157 2.42 8.96 -17.41
N LYS A 158 2.15 9.30 -18.67
CA LYS A 158 2.88 8.77 -19.81
C LYS A 158 4.39 9.02 -19.66
N ASP A 159 5.16 7.95 -19.79
CA ASP A 159 6.63 7.94 -19.66
C ASP A 159 7.13 8.35 -18.26
N ARG A 160 6.25 8.28 -17.24
CA ARG A 160 6.55 8.54 -15.82
C ARG A 160 6.37 7.32 -14.92
N VAL A 161 6.05 6.16 -15.51
CA VAL A 161 5.97 4.88 -14.79
C VAL A 161 7.26 4.10 -15.04
N LEU A 162 7.97 3.77 -13.97
CA LEU A 162 9.22 3.02 -14.03
C LEU A 162 9.12 1.75 -13.19
N ALA A 163 9.67 0.64 -13.69
CA ALA A 163 9.75 -0.62 -12.97
C ALA A 163 11.20 -1.12 -12.95
N PHE A 164 11.65 -1.50 -11.76
CA PHE A 164 12.96 -2.13 -11.54
C PHE A 164 12.71 -3.48 -10.88
N GLY A 165 13.22 -4.56 -11.48
CA GLY A 165 13.01 -5.92 -11.02
C GLY A 165 14.30 -6.72 -11.02
N SER A 166 14.46 -7.58 -10.02
CA SER A 166 15.61 -8.50 -9.88
C SER A 166 15.42 -9.82 -10.63
N TRP A 167 14.22 -10.08 -11.13
CA TRP A 167 13.82 -11.36 -11.73
C TRP A 167 13.47 -11.21 -13.21
N ASP A 168 13.95 -12.14 -14.04
CA ASP A 168 13.83 -12.11 -15.50
C ASP A 168 12.43 -12.43 -16.03
N VAL A 169 11.49 -12.77 -15.15
CA VAL A 169 10.06 -12.98 -15.47
C VAL A 169 9.24 -11.68 -15.33
N PHE A 170 9.75 -10.65 -14.63
CA PHE A 170 9.04 -9.37 -14.49
C PHE A 170 8.55 -8.75 -15.80
N PRO A 171 9.32 -8.76 -16.91
CA PRO A 171 8.82 -8.22 -18.18
C PRO A 171 7.48 -8.83 -18.61
N TYR A 172 7.28 -10.11 -18.33
CA TYR A 172 6.06 -10.84 -18.65
C TYR A 172 4.92 -10.54 -17.68
N ILE A 173 5.23 -10.40 -16.38
CA ILE A 173 4.29 -10.05 -15.30
C ILE A 173 3.66 -8.67 -15.54
N ILE A 174 4.48 -7.67 -15.86
CA ILE A 174 4.04 -6.29 -16.12
C ILE A 174 3.69 -6.04 -17.59
N ASN A 175 3.81 -7.08 -18.42
CA ASN A 175 3.58 -7.07 -19.86
C ASN A 175 4.23 -5.88 -20.59
N THR A 176 5.56 -5.88 -20.70
CA THR A 176 6.31 -4.80 -21.36
C THR A 176 5.97 -4.61 -22.84
N GLN A 177 5.40 -5.62 -23.52
CA GLN A 177 4.93 -5.46 -24.91
C GLN A 177 3.74 -4.51 -25.03
N ARG A 178 2.91 -4.41 -23.99
CA ARG A 178 1.72 -3.56 -23.95
C ARG A 178 1.94 -2.27 -23.16
N SER A 179 2.74 -2.35 -22.11
CA SER A 179 2.98 -1.24 -21.17
C SER A 179 3.78 -0.08 -21.76
N GLY A 180 4.50 -0.28 -22.87
CA GLY A 180 5.31 0.77 -23.52
C GLY A 180 6.76 0.77 -23.05
#